data_AF-A0A1X0B563-F1
#
_entry.id   AF-A0A1X0B563-F1
#
_cell.length_a   1.000
_cell.length_b   1.000
_cell.length_c   1.000
_cell.angle_alpha   90.00
_cell.angle_beta   90.00
_cell.angle_gamma   90.00
#
_symmetry.space_group_name_H-M   'P 1'
#
loop_
_entity.id
_entity.type
_entity.pdbx_description
1 polymer ?
#
loop_
_entity_poly.entity_id
_entity_poly.type
_entity_poly.pdbx_seq_one_letter_code
_entity_poly.pdbx_strand_id
1 'polypeptide(L)'
;MLNGPAEGYYKKWLENAERRGVPPEVIVEIARRHHITPDSFKVLDGMEEVTDPDGKSYFLMPKGTSGADARRAALMTYVLNCGTDYDKAGRQPGVTNDFKETPYSADEVQRIIDRQNANSWSYDQDVGFVDGNGGRLMTTPNGMLMGLGGNQLQDMYSEGGGSTWGDIFMVNIDDPTDAADQLRKIVKSGVAWYPGPDGNGYPGANQLDLDRLLHHEERHSQQWARMGYLGFIDAYVTGKVIEIFTDHPMEKDAGLHDGGYR
;
A
#
# COMPACT_ATOMS: atom_id res chain seq x y z
N MET A 1 -2.58 10.27 27.63
CA MET A 1 -3.48 9.14 27.95
C MET A 1 -4.26 8.80 26.70
N LEU A 2 -4.60 7.53 26.53
CA LEU A 2 -5.58 7.09 25.53
C LEU A 2 -6.97 7.55 25.99
N ASN A 3 -7.79 8.02 25.05
CA ASN A 3 -9.10 8.61 25.35
C ASN A 3 -10.21 7.84 24.62
N GLY A 4 -11.31 7.54 25.32
CA GLY A 4 -12.52 6.92 24.77
C GLY A 4 -12.62 5.40 24.98
N PRO A 5 -13.76 4.78 24.64
CA PRO A 5 -14.00 3.35 24.85
C PRO A 5 -13.17 2.50 23.88
N ALA A 6 -12.68 1.35 24.38
CA ALA A 6 -11.95 0.36 23.60
C ALA A 6 -12.90 -0.56 22.82
N GLU A 7 -13.47 -0.05 21.72
CA GLU A 7 -14.42 -0.77 20.86
C GLU A 7 -13.97 -0.75 19.39
N GLY A 8 -14.55 -1.66 18.58
CA GLY A 8 -14.30 -1.74 17.14
C GLY A 8 -12.81 -1.83 16.78
N TYR A 9 -12.42 -1.13 15.71
CA TYR A 9 -11.03 -1.10 15.24
C TYR A 9 -10.06 -0.38 16.20
N TYR A 10 -10.55 0.50 17.08
CA TYR A 10 -9.71 1.08 18.13
C TYR A 10 -9.27 0.02 19.14
N LYS A 11 -10.18 -0.88 19.54
CA LYS A 11 -9.83 -2.05 20.36
C LYS A 11 -8.82 -2.95 19.63
N LYS A 12 -9.09 -3.24 18.35
CA LYS A 12 -8.22 -4.09 17.52
C LYS A 12 -6.82 -3.50 17.36
N TRP A 13 -6.69 -2.18 17.30
CA TRP A 13 -5.39 -1.50 17.31
C TRP A 13 -4.59 -1.81 18.58
N LEU A 14 -5.23 -1.72 19.76
CA LEU A 14 -4.59 -2.03 21.04
C LEU A 14 -4.22 -3.53 21.14
N GLU A 15 -5.09 -4.42 20.66
CA GLU A 15 -4.83 -5.87 20.61
C GLU A 15 -3.68 -6.20 19.64
N ASN A 16 -3.59 -5.53 18.49
CA ASN A 16 -2.47 -5.68 17.56
C ASN A 16 -1.16 -5.17 18.15
N ALA A 17 -1.20 -4.03 18.85
CA ALA A 17 -0.04 -3.48 19.55
C ALA A 17 0.49 -4.46 20.60
N GLU A 18 -0.39 -5.05 21.41
CA GLU A 18 -0.03 -6.08 22.40
C GLU A 18 0.57 -7.32 21.72
N ARG A 19 -0.11 -7.86 20.70
CA ARG A 19 0.36 -9.04 19.94
C ARG A 19 1.75 -8.83 19.34
N ARG A 20 2.05 -7.61 18.89
CA ARG A 20 3.33 -7.25 18.25
C ARG A 20 4.38 -6.75 19.24
N GLY A 21 4.06 -6.69 20.54
CA GLY A 21 4.98 -6.22 21.58
C GLY A 21 5.32 -4.73 21.44
N VAL A 22 4.43 -3.92 20.87
CA VAL A 22 4.61 -2.47 20.78
C VAL A 22 4.53 -1.86 22.18
N PRO A 23 5.54 -1.10 22.62
CA PRO A 23 5.51 -0.48 23.94
C PRO A 23 4.32 0.49 24.10
N PRO A 24 3.60 0.49 25.24
CA PRO A 24 2.45 1.38 25.45
C PRO A 24 2.75 2.86 25.25
N GLU A 25 3.98 3.31 25.55
CA GLU A 25 4.43 4.68 25.34
C GLU A 25 4.39 5.09 23.87
N VAL A 26 4.69 4.17 22.94
CA VAL A 26 4.62 4.42 21.49
C VAL A 26 3.17 4.64 21.07
N ILE A 27 2.24 3.81 21.56
CA ILE A 27 0.81 3.93 21.29
C ILE A 27 0.25 5.25 21.82
N VAL A 28 0.62 5.61 23.05
CA VAL A 28 0.24 6.89 23.67
C VAL A 28 0.81 8.07 22.89
N GLU A 29 2.04 7.97 22.40
CA GLU A 29 2.67 9.01 21.62
C GLU A 29 1.99 9.23 20.27
N ILE A 30 1.73 8.15 19.52
CA ILE A 30 0.99 8.18 18.25
C ILE A 30 -0.38 8.84 18.47
N ALA A 31 -1.12 8.37 19.48
CA ALA A 31 -2.44 8.92 19.79
C ALA A 31 -2.41 10.40 20.14
N ARG A 32 -1.42 10.83 20.94
CA ARG A 32 -1.29 12.23 21.36
C ARG A 32 -0.86 13.14 20.22
N ARG A 33 0.14 12.74 19.44
CA ARG A 33 0.76 13.58 18.41
C ARG A 33 -0.16 13.76 17.20
N HIS A 34 -0.84 12.68 16.80
CA HIS A 34 -1.67 12.64 15.60
C HIS A 34 -3.17 12.69 15.90
N HIS A 35 -3.53 12.96 17.15
CA HIS A 35 -4.91 13.03 17.62
C HIS A 35 -5.73 11.76 17.25
N ILE A 36 -5.11 10.58 17.37
CA ILE A 36 -5.81 9.31 17.11
C ILE A 36 -6.75 9.02 18.27
N THR A 37 -8.04 8.97 17.97
CA THR A 37 -9.13 8.63 18.89
C THR A 37 -9.90 7.43 18.34
N PRO A 38 -10.86 6.86 19.09
CA PRO A 38 -11.75 5.84 18.55
C PRO A 38 -12.46 6.27 17.26
N ASP A 39 -12.86 7.54 17.17
CA ASP A 39 -13.51 8.10 15.97
C ASP A 39 -12.58 8.13 14.75
N SER A 40 -11.26 8.14 14.94
CA SER A 40 -10.31 8.09 13.82
C SER A 40 -10.47 6.83 12.98
N PHE A 41 -10.84 5.71 13.60
CA PHE A 41 -10.97 4.42 12.92
C PHE A 41 -12.33 4.22 12.23
N LYS A 42 -13.33 5.07 12.47
CA LYS A 42 -14.65 4.95 11.83
C LYS A 42 -14.62 5.04 10.32
N VAL A 43 -13.56 5.60 9.74
CA VAL A 43 -13.37 5.61 8.28
C VAL A 43 -13.26 4.21 7.68
N LEU A 44 -12.86 3.22 8.49
CA LEU A 44 -12.78 1.81 8.08
C LEU A 44 -14.14 1.11 8.17
N ASP A 45 -15.14 1.71 8.81
CA ASP A 45 -16.47 1.13 8.94
C ASP A 45 -17.13 1.07 7.55
N GLY A 46 -17.67 -0.10 7.20
CA GLY A 46 -18.28 -0.34 5.89
C GLY A 46 -17.28 -0.69 4.78
N MET A 47 -15.97 -0.64 5.04
CA MET A 47 -14.97 -1.28 4.19
C MET A 47 -14.85 -2.76 4.55
N GLU A 48 -14.64 -3.62 3.54
CA GLU A 48 -14.45 -5.05 3.81
C GLU A 48 -13.02 -5.29 4.26
N GLU A 49 -12.85 -5.79 5.49
CA GLU A 49 -11.55 -6.23 5.97
C GLU A 49 -11.15 -7.56 5.34
N VAL A 50 -9.96 -7.59 4.75
CA VAL A 50 -9.27 -8.80 4.27
C VAL A 50 -7.98 -8.96 5.05
N THR A 51 -7.75 -10.14 5.60
CA THR A 51 -6.53 -10.42 6.38
C THR A 51 -5.59 -11.33 5.59
N ASP A 52 -4.30 -11.02 5.63
CA ASP A 52 -3.26 -11.86 5.03
C ASP A 52 -2.80 -13.00 5.96
N PRO A 53 -1.90 -13.90 5.52
CA PRO A 53 -1.42 -15.01 6.35
C PRO A 53 -0.74 -14.60 7.67
N ASP A 54 -0.18 -13.39 7.76
CA ASP A 54 0.49 -12.86 8.96
C ASP A 54 -0.45 -12.15 9.93
N GLY A 55 -1.73 -12.03 9.56
CA GLY A 55 -2.74 -11.37 10.35
C GLY A 55 -2.75 -9.86 10.18
N LYS A 56 -2.22 -9.31 9.07
CA LYS A 56 -2.34 -7.88 8.74
C LYS A 56 -3.66 -7.61 8.01
N SER A 57 -4.28 -6.50 8.36
CA SER A 57 -5.55 -6.03 7.82
C SER A 57 -5.34 -5.16 6.58
N TYR A 58 -6.11 -5.45 5.54
CA TYR A 58 -6.30 -4.66 4.33
C TYR A 58 -7.80 -4.32 4.26
N PHE A 59 -8.15 -3.16 3.70
CA PHE A 59 -9.56 -2.77 3.60
C PHE A 59 -9.94 -2.50 2.15
N LEU A 60 -10.77 -3.37 1.59
CA LEU A 60 -11.36 -3.16 0.28
C LEU A 60 -12.41 -2.04 0.37
N MET A 61 -12.20 -0.99 -0.44
CA MET A 61 -13.05 0.19 -0.39
C MET A 61 -14.35 -0.03 -1.15
N PRO A 62 -15.51 0.39 -0.61
CA PRO A 62 -16.75 0.40 -1.35
C PRO A 62 -16.68 1.40 -2.52
N LYS A 63 -17.51 1.18 -3.54
CA LYS A 63 -17.65 2.14 -4.64
C LYS A 63 -18.10 3.50 -4.12
N GLY A 64 -17.66 4.57 -4.76
CA GLY A 64 -17.98 5.93 -4.37
C GLY A 64 -17.27 6.41 -3.09
N THR A 65 -16.27 5.68 -2.58
CA THR A 65 -15.41 6.16 -1.49
C THR A 65 -14.72 7.46 -1.94
N SER A 66 -14.80 8.51 -1.13
CA SER A 66 -14.17 9.78 -1.45
C SER A 66 -12.64 9.67 -1.35
N GLY A 67 -11.91 10.50 -2.10
CA GLY A 67 -10.44 10.59 -1.98
C GLY A 67 -9.98 10.88 -0.55
N ALA A 68 -10.69 11.76 0.16
CA ALA A 68 -10.40 12.10 1.55
C ALA A 68 -10.58 10.90 2.49
N ASP A 69 -11.66 10.12 2.32
CA ASP A 69 -11.89 8.90 3.10
C ASP A 69 -10.87 7.82 2.75
N ALA A 70 -10.54 7.65 1.48
CA ALA A 70 -9.51 6.71 1.02
C ALA A 70 -8.14 7.02 1.64
N ARG A 71 -7.73 8.30 1.64
CA ARG A 71 -6.49 8.76 2.27
C ARG A 71 -6.47 8.45 3.77
N ARG A 72 -7.54 8.82 4.46
CA ARG A 72 -7.67 8.59 5.90
C ARG A 72 -7.70 7.10 6.21
N ALA A 73 -8.41 6.30 5.43
CA ALA A 73 -8.46 4.84 5.57
C ALA A 73 -7.08 4.20 5.36
N ALA A 74 -6.30 4.65 4.38
CA ALA A 74 -4.94 4.17 4.16
C ALA A 74 -4.06 4.45 5.39
N LEU A 75 -4.10 5.67 5.95
CA LEU A 75 -3.38 6.01 7.17
C LEU A 75 -3.82 5.15 8.36
N MET A 76 -5.14 5.02 8.57
CA MET A 76 -5.68 4.24 9.68
C MET A 76 -5.39 2.74 9.54
N THR A 77 -5.22 2.23 8.33
CA THR A 77 -4.81 0.85 8.06
C THR A 77 -3.38 0.60 8.53
N TYR A 78 -2.44 1.52 8.24
CA TYR A 78 -1.08 1.45 8.80
C TYR A 78 -1.12 1.49 10.34
N VAL A 79 -1.86 2.45 10.92
CA VAL A 79 -1.95 2.60 12.38
C VAL A 79 -2.51 1.34 13.02
N LEU A 80 -3.61 0.78 12.49
CA LEU A 80 -4.25 -0.44 12.97
C LEU A 80 -3.28 -1.64 12.99
N ASN A 81 -2.46 -1.77 11.96
CA ASN A 81 -1.56 -2.91 11.78
C ASN A 81 -0.33 -2.89 12.69
N CYS A 82 0.07 -1.72 13.22
CA CYS A 82 1.25 -1.60 14.09
C CYS A 82 2.57 -2.03 13.42
N GLY A 83 2.77 -1.63 12.15
CA GLY A 83 3.97 -1.94 11.35
C GLY A 83 3.63 -2.70 10.07
N THR A 84 4.66 -3.01 9.26
CA THR A 84 4.48 -3.67 7.96
C THR A 84 4.91 -5.13 7.98
N ASP A 85 5.73 -5.55 8.96
CA ASP A 85 6.42 -6.85 9.01
C ASP A 85 7.45 -7.06 7.88
N TYR A 86 7.90 -5.99 7.23
CA TYR A 86 8.89 -6.09 6.17
C TYR A 86 10.12 -6.92 6.60
N ASP A 87 10.63 -6.76 7.83
CA ASP A 87 11.78 -7.53 8.34
C ASP A 87 11.51 -9.05 8.45
N LYS A 88 10.24 -9.49 8.49
CA LYS A 88 9.89 -10.92 8.50
C LYS A 88 9.86 -11.50 7.10
N ALA A 89 9.43 -10.72 6.11
CA ALA A 89 9.37 -11.14 4.72
C ALA A 89 10.76 -11.53 4.15
N GLY A 90 11.83 -10.93 4.69
CA GLY A 90 13.21 -11.26 4.35
C GLY A 90 13.79 -12.52 5.01
N ARG A 91 13.02 -13.26 5.82
CA ARG A 91 13.51 -14.42 6.58
C ARG A 91 13.44 -15.75 5.83
N GLN A 92 12.97 -15.75 4.58
CA GLN A 92 12.98 -16.95 3.76
C GLN A 92 14.40 -17.34 3.33
N PRO A 93 14.74 -18.64 3.25
CA PRO A 93 16.06 -19.08 2.81
C PRO A 93 16.42 -18.52 1.43
N GLY A 94 17.55 -17.83 1.32
CA GLY A 94 18.04 -17.24 0.07
C GLY A 94 17.44 -15.87 -0.27
N VAL A 95 16.54 -15.35 0.55
CA VAL A 95 15.97 -14.01 0.43
C VAL A 95 16.69 -13.05 1.38
N THR A 96 16.92 -11.82 0.95
CA THR A 96 17.44 -10.76 1.82
C THR A 96 16.72 -9.46 1.50
N ASN A 97 16.23 -8.78 2.54
CA ASN A 97 15.66 -7.46 2.39
C ASN A 97 16.75 -6.44 2.09
N ASP A 98 16.46 -5.53 1.17
CA ASP A 98 17.38 -4.46 0.75
C ASP A 98 17.48 -3.36 1.81
N PHE A 99 16.44 -3.21 2.64
CA PHE A 99 16.35 -2.17 3.66
C PHE A 99 16.02 -2.76 5.03
N LYS A 100 16.20 -1.94 6.08
CA LYS A 100 15.64 -2.24 7.39
C LYS A 100 14.20 -1.75 7.44
N GLU A 101 13.33 -2.51 8.11
CA GLU A 101 11.99 -2.03 8.41
C GLU A 101 12.05 -0.74 9.25
N THR A 102 11.25 0.25 8.87
CA THR A 102 11.10 1.47 9.66
C THR A 102 10.29 1.16 10.93
N PRO A 103 10.77 1.53 12.13
CA PRO A 103 10.06 1.21 13.36
C PRO A 103 8.67 1.85 13.44
N TYR A 104 7.68 1.07 13.88
CA TYR A 104 6.35 1.59 14.20
C TYR A 104 6.44 2.66 15.30
N SER A 105 6.17 3.91 14.92
CA SER A 105 6.40 5.08 15.77
C SER A 105 5.54 6.27 15.34
N ALA A 106 5.46 7.30 16.20
CA ALA A 106 4.79 8.55 15.85
C ALA A 106 5.53 9.31 14.73
N ASP A 107 6.85 9.18 14.63
CA ASP A 107 7.62 9.74 13.51
C ASP A 107 7.26 9.06 12.19
N GLU A 108 7.08 7.74 12.21
CA GLU A 108 6.71 7.00 11.01
C GLU A 108 5.27 7.31 10.55
N VAL A 109 4.34 7.46 11.49
CA VAL A 109 2.99 7.96 11.17
C VAL A 109 3.06 9.37 10.55
N GLN A 110 3.93 10.26 11.05
CA GLN A 110 4.11 11.59 10.47
C GLN A 110 4.67 11.50 9.05
N ARG A 111 5.68 10.65 8.81
CA ARG A 111 6.25 10.45 7.48
C ARG A 111 5.20 10.00 6.46
N ILE A 112 4.30 9.09 6.85
CA ILE A 112 3.18 8.65 6.01
C ILE A 112 2.22 9.81 5.74
N ILE A 113 1.86 10.60 6.77
CA ILE A 113 1.00 11.79 6.60
C ILE A 113 1.64 12.78 5.62
N ASP A 114 2.94 13.04 5.73
CA ASP A 114 3.67 13.97 4.86
C ASP A 114 3.73 13.46 3.42
N ARG A 115 3.98 12.16 3.22
CA ARG A 115 3.93 11.50 1.91
C ARG A 115 2.55 11.61 1.27
N GLN A 116 1.50 11.28 2.02
CA GLN A 116 0.12 11.41 1.55
C GLN A 116 -0.27 12.86 1.22
N ASN A 117 0.28 13.85 1.92
CA ASN A 117 0.09 15.27 1.59
C ASN A 117 0.80 15.64 0.29
N ALA A 118 2.05 15.22 0.11
CA ALA A 118 2.80 15.48 -1.11
C ALA A 118 2.17 14.80 -2.34
N ASN A 119 1.54 13.65 -2.12
CA ASN A 119 0.82 12.88 -3.13
C ASN A 119 -0.72 13.10 -3.07
N SER A 120 -1.22 14.20 -2.48
CA SER A 120 -2.67 14.37 -2.28
C SER A 120 -3.48 14.28 -3.57
N TRP A 121 -2.86 14.70 -4.69
CA TRP A 121 -3.42 14.65 -6.02
C TRP A 121 -3.85 13.23 -6.44
N SER A 122 -3.17 12.17 -6.00
CA SER A 122 -3.57 10.79 -6.31
C SER A 122 -4.85 10.39 -5.58
N TYR A 123 -5.11 10.97 -4.41
CA TYR A 123 -6.36 10.78 -3.69
C TYR A 123 -7.48 11.65 -4.26
N ASP A 124 -7.19 12.92 -4.53
CA ASP A 124 -8.18 13.92 -4.96
C ASP A 124 -8.74 13.64 -6.36
N GLN A 125 -7.93 13.02 -7.24
CA GLN A 125 -8.28 12.78 -8.65
C GLN A 125 -8.42 11.29 -8.96
N ASP A 126 -7.41 10.48 -8.62
CA ASP A 126 -7.28 9.14 -9.18
C ASP A 126 -8.15 8.10 -8.48
N VAL A 127 -8.50 8.28 -7.21
CA VAL A 127 -9.46 7.39 -6.51
C VAL A 127 -10.81 7.37 -7.23
N GLY A 128 -11.36 8.55 -7.55
CA GLY A 128 -12.62 8.67 -8.27
C GLY A 128 -12.50 8.18 -9.72
N PHE A 129 -11.35 8.40 -10.35
CA PHE A 129 -11.08 7.91 -11.69
C PHE A 129 -11.06 6.38 -11.77
N VAL A 130 -10.35 5.70 -10.86
CA VAL A 130 -10.27 4.23 -10.83
C VAL A 130 -11.66 3.63 -10.59
N ASP A 131 -12.41 4.14 -9.62
CA ASP A 131 -13.77 3.64 -9.33
C ASP A 131 -14.73 3.87 -10.51
N GLY A 132 -14.68 5.06 -11.13
CA GLY A 132 -15.49 5.44 -12.28
C GLY A 132 -15.21 4.59 -13.54
N ASN A 133 -13.99 4.07 -13.68
CA ASN A 133 -13.60 3.17 -14.76
C ASN A 133 -13.72 1.68 -14.38
N GLY A 134 -14.44 1.36 -13.31
CA GLY A 134 -14.77 -0.01 -12.93
C GLY A 134 -13.73 -0.70 -12.06
N GLY A 135 -12.57 -0.10 -11.84
CA GLY A 135 -11.51 -0.60 -10.99
C GLY A 135 -11.89 -0.66 -9.51
N ARG A 136 -11.06 -1.33 -8.71
CA ARG A 136 -11.20 -1.46 -7.25
C ARG A 136 -9.90 -1.15 -6.57
N LEU A 137 -10.02 -0.58 -5.38
CA LEU A 137 -8.91 -0.15 -4.55
C LEU A 137 -9.08 -0.71 -3.14
N MET A 138 -7.97 -1.01 -2.50
CA MET A 138 -7.91 -1.36 -1.09
C MET A 138 -6.77 -0.63 -0.40
N THR A 139 -6.89 -0.43 0.91
CA THR A 139 -5.81 0.11 1.72
C THR A 139 -4.81 -0.98 2.09
N THR A 140 -3.55 -0.58 2.26
CA THR A 140 -2.45 -1.49 2.56
C THR A 140 -1.75 -1.14 3.88
N PRO A 141 -1.07 -2.10 4.52
CA PRO A 141 -0.36 -1.89 5.78
C PRO A 141 0.77 -0.85 5.74
N ASN A 142 1.23 -0.41 4.57
CA ASN A 142 2.26 0.64 4.39
C ASN A 142 1.66 2.07 4.21
N GLY A 143 0.34 2.21 4.43
CA GLY A 143 -0.35 3.49 4.38
C GLY A 143 -0.67 4.00 2.97
N MET A 144 -0.62 3.11 1.97
CA MET A 144 -0.94 3.38 0.56
C MET A 144 -2.26 2.73 0.14
N LEU A 145 -2.60 2.89 -1.14
CA LEU A 145 -3.65 2.12 -1.80
C LEU A 145 -3.01 1.09 -2.74
N MET A 146 -3.65 -0.06 -2.87
CA MET A 146 -3.38 -1.05 -3.91
C MET A 146 -4.64 -1.27 -4.74
N GLY A 147 -4.50 -1.36 -6.06
CA GLY A 147 -5.60 -1.33 -7.00
C GLY A 147 -5.51 -2.33 -8.14
N LEU A 148 -6.68 -2.61 -8.72
CA LEU A 148 -6.87 -3.43 -9.92
C LEU A 148 -7.97 -2.84 -10.81
N GLY A 149 -7.77 -2.92 -12.13
CA GLY A 149 -8.71 -2.42 -13.14
C GLY A 149 -8.71 -0.89 -13.29
N GLY A 150 -9.47 -0.39 -14.26
CA GLY A 150 -9.56 1.04 -14.57
C GLY A 150 -8.88 1.36 -15.89
N ASN A 151 -9.67 1.31 -16.95
CA ASN A 151 -9.19 1.34 -18.33
C ASN A 151 -8.72 2.75 -18.75
N GLN A 152 -7.45 3.09 -18.45
CA GLN A 152 -6.62 4.16 -19.05
C GLN A 152 -5.29 4.37 -18.31
N LEU A 153 -5.27 4.18 -16.98
CA LEU A 153 -4.03 4.16 -16.18
C LEU A 153 -3.24 2.85 -16.40
N GLN A 154 -3.83 1.83 -17.01
CA GLN A 154 -3.21 0.51 -17.20
C GLN A 154 -2.42 0.40 -18.52
N ASP A 155 -2.90 1.01 -19.60
CA ASP A 155 -2.25 0.96 -20.94
C ASP A 155 -0.93 1.75 -21.02
N MET A 156 -0.65 2.64 -20.06
CA MET A 156 0.54 3.50 -20.08
C MET A 156 1.78 2.86 -19.40
N TYR A 157 1.66 1.71 -18.71
CA TYR A 157 2.70 1.24 -17.78
C TYR A 157 2.97 -0.28 -17.75
N SER A 158 2.79 -0.98 -18.87
CA SER A 158 2.77 -2.46 -18.93
C SER A 158 4.13 -3.20 -18.80
N GLU A 159 5.15 -2.65 -18.13
CA GLU A 159 6.40 -3.37 -17.82
C GLU A 159 6.59 -3.54 -16.31
N GLY A 160 6.66 -4.79 -15.81
CA GLY A 160 6.87 -5.11 -14.38
C GLY A 160 5.58 -5.44 -13.61
N GLY A 161 5.68 -5.98 -12.39
CA GLY A 161 4.57 -6.55 -11.60
C GLY A 161 3.45 -5.58 -11.15
N GLY A 162 3.49 -4.32 -11.60
CA GLY A 162 2.56 -3.25 -11.30
C GLY A 162 3.23 -1.90 -11.47
N SER A 163 2.51 -0.81 -11.16
CA SER A 163 3.07 0.54 -11.20
C SER A 163 2.51 1.41 -10.09
N THR A 164 3.40 2.09 -9.37
CA THR A 164 3.02 3.07 -8.34
C THR A 164 2.91 4.48 -8.91
N TRP A 165 1.76 5.10 -8.67
CA TRP A 165 1.38 6.44 -9.10
C TRP A 165 0.92 7.26 -7.89
N GLY A 166 1.78 8.16 -7.41
CA GLY A 166 1.55 8.84 -6.13
C GLY A 166 1.52 7.84 -4.97
N ASP A 167 0.39 7.72 -4.28
CA ASP A 167 0.16 6.71 -3.22
C ASP A 167 -0.72 5.53 -3.66
N ILE A 168 -0.91 5.32 -4.97
CA ILE A 168 -1.68 4.20 -5.53
C ILE A 168 -0.75 3.24 -6.26
N PHE A 169 -0.63 2.01 -5.78
CA PHE A 169 -0.01 0.91 -6.50
C PHE A 169 -1.05 0.14 -7.33
N MET A 170 -0.97 0.22 -8.65
CA MET A 170 -1.81 -0.56 -9.55
C MET A 170 -1.11 -1.87 -9.91
N VAL A 171 -1.69 -2.99 -9.50
CA VAL A 171 -1.15 -4.32 -9.84
C VAL A 171 -1.37 -4.57 -11.33
N ASN A 172 -0.35 -5.12 -12.00
CA ASN A 172 -0.38 -5.39 -13.46
C ASN A 172 -1.23 -6.63 -13.79
N ILE A 173 -2.55 -6.55 -13.55
CA ILE A 173 -3.54 -7.55 -13.98
C ILE A 173 -4.67 -6.77 -14.66
N ASP A 174 -4.77 -6.93 -15.98
CA ASP A 174 -5.70 -6.18 -16.81
C ASP A 174 -7.08 -6.84 -16.85
N ASP A 175 -8.12 -6.04 -16.62
CA ASP A 175 -9.53 -6.42 -16.68
C ASP A 175 -9.86 -7.80 -16.06
N PRO A 176 -9.46 -8.06 -14.78
CA PRO A 176 -9.85 -9.29 -14.11
C PRO A 176 -11.38 -9.37 -14.05
N THR A 177 -11.91 -10.59 -14.14
CA THR A 177 -13.37 -10.82 -14.16
C THR A 177 -14.07 -10.19 -12.95
N ASP A 178 -13.38 -10.20 -11.80
CA ASP A 178 -13.77 -9.49 -10.58
C ASP A 178 -12.52 -8.92 -9.89
N ALA A 179 -12.26 -7.63 -10.07
CA ALA A 179 -11.13 -6.93 -9.46
C ALA A 179 -11.13 -6.99 -7.92
N ALA A 180 -12.31 -6.97 -7.28
CA ALA A 180 -12.40 -7.07 -5.83
C ALA A 180 -12.01 -8.47 -5.35
N ASP A 181 -12.52 -9.52 -6.00
CA ASP A 181 -12.14 -10.90 -5.69
C ASP A 181 -10.65 -11.16 -5.95
N GLN A 182 -10.11 -10.59 -7.03
CA GLN A 182 -8.68 -10.69 -7.35
C GLN A 182 -7.80 -10.02 -6.27
N LEU A 183 -8.17 -8.83 -5.78
CA LEU A 183 -7.49 -8.18 -4.65
C LEU A 183 -7.56 -9.05 -3.38
N ARG A 184 -8.71 -9.65 -3.07
CA ARG A 184 -8.86 -10.56 -1.92
C ARG A 184 -7.91 -11.75 -2.04
N LYS A 185 -7.79 -12.34 -3.22
CA LYS A 185 -6.92 -13.49 -3.49
C LYS A 185 -5.44 -13.15 -3.30
N ILE A 186 -5.01 -11.98 -3.79
CA ILE A 186 -3.65 -11.48 -3.61
C ILE A 186 -3.34 -11.39 -2.11
N VAL A 187 -4.15 -10.65 -1.35
CA VAL A 187 -3.95 -10.48 0.10
C VAL A 187 -3.95 -11.81 0.84
N LYS A 188 -4.93 -12.69 0.58
CA LYS A 188 -5.04 -13.99 1.26
C LYS A 188 -3.86 -14.93 0.96
N SER A 189 -3.21 -14.75 -0.19
CA SER A 189 -2.03 -15.55 -0.54
C SER A 189 -0.74 -15.04 0.10
N GLY A 190 -0.66 -13.76 0.45
CA GLY A 190 0.54 -13.12 0.96
C GLY A 190 1.69 -13.01 -0.05
N VAL A 191 1.44 -13.24 -1.34
CA VAL A 191 2.46 -13.17 -2.40
C VAL A 191 2.01 -12.29 -3.57
N ALA A 192 2.96 -11.87 -4.40
CA ALA A 192 2.74 -11.15 -5.64
C ALA A 192 2.03 -12.03 -6.68
N TRP A 193 1.10 -11.40 -7.42
CA TRP A 193 0.39 -12.03 -8.53
C TRP A 193 0.69 -11.27 -9.82
N TYR A 194 0.67 -12.00 -10.92
CA TYR A 194 1.05 -11.54 -12.25
C TYR A 194 -0.06 -11.87 -13.25
N PRO A 195 -0.12 -11.18 -14.40
CA PRO A 195 -1.20 -11.36 -15.36
C PRO A 195 -1.15 -12.76 -15.97
N GLY A 196 -2.30 -13.40 -16.04
CA GLY A 196 -2.50 -14.69 -16.69
C GLY A 196 -3.13 -14.59 -18.08
N PRO A 197 -3.16 -15.70 -18.84
CA PRO A 197 -3.64 -15.72 -20.21
C PRO A 197 -5.16 -15.49 -20.35
N ASP A 198 -5.92 -15.57 -19.26
CA ASP A 198 -7.38 -15.39 -19.21
C ASP A 198 -7.81 -14.03 -18.64
N GLY A 199 -6.87 -13.09 -18.47
CA GLY A 199 -7.10 -11.77 -17.85
C GLY A 199 -7.15 -11.80 -16.31
N ASN A 200 -7.18 -12.98 -15.69
CA ASN A 200 -7.06 -13.08 -14.22
C ASN A 200 -5.59 -13.12 -13.80
N GLY A 201 -5.33 -12.76 -12.56
CA GLY A 201 -3.99 -12.89 -12.00
C GLY A 201 -3.70 -14.30 -11.50
N TYR A 202 -2.42 -14.66 -11.40
CA TYR A 202 -1.96 -15.88 -10.74
C TYR A 202 -0.75 -15.61 -9.84
N PRO A 203 -0.56 -16.36 -8.73
CA PRO A 203 0.64 -16.26 -7.91
C PRO A 203 1.89 -16.47 -8.76
N GLY A 204 2.90 -15.62 -8.60
CA GLY A 204 4.17 -15.78 -9.31
C GLY A 204 4.91 -17.05 -8.92
N ALA A 205 5.63 -17.65 -9.86
CA ALA A 205 6.47 -18.81 -9.60
C ALA A 205 7.58 -18.53 -8.57
N ASN A 206 8.04 -17.28 -8.52
CA ASN A 206 9.01 -16.75 -7.56
C ASN A 206 8.46 -16.63 -6.12
N GLN A 207 7.13 -16.71 -5.93
CA GLN A 207 6.46 -16.53 -4.64
C GLN A 207 6.93 -15.28 -3.90
N LEU A 208 7.12 -14.17 -4.64
CA LEU A 208 7.56 -12.90 -4.04
C LEU A 208 6.59 -12.48 -2.94
N ASP A 209 7.10 -12.30 -1.73
CA ASP A 209 6.33 -11.90 -0.57
C ASP A 209 5.66 -10.52 -0.80
N LEU A 210 4.37 -10.42 -0.48
CA LEU A 210 3.57 -9.21 -0.71
C LEU A 210 4.09 -8.02 0.09
N ASP A 211 4.66 -8.22 1.29
CA ASP A 211 5.26 -7.11 2.04
C ASP A 211 6.50 -6.57 1.35
N ARG A 212 7.28 -7.44 0.70
CA ARG A 212 8.46 -7.00 -0.05
C ARG A 212 8.07 -6.19 -1.27
N LEU A 213 7.07 -6.67 -2.01
CA LEU A 213 6.48 -5.92 -3.11
C LEU A 213 5.95 -4.57 -2.61
N LEU A 214 5.08 -4.57 -1.61
CA LEU A 214 4.49 -3.35 -1.07
C LEU A 214 5.53 -2.38 -0.51
N HIS A 215 6.64 -2.85 0.07
CA HIS A 215 7.73 -1.99 0.52
C HIS A 215 8.47 -1.34 -0.66
N HIS A 216 8.72 -2.10 -1.72
CA HIS A 216 9.31 -1.60 -2.96
C HIS A 216 8.41 -0.51 -3.57
N GLU A 217 7.11 -0.77 -3.68
CA GLU A 217 6.13 0.20 -4.18
C GLU A 217 6.03 1.44 -3.29
N GLU A 218 6.17 1.27 -1.96
CA GLU A 218 6.20 2.39 -1.02
C GLU A 218 7.40 3.32 -1.25
N ARG A 219 8.52 2.77 -1.72
CA ARG A 219 9.71 3.56 -2.08
C ARG A 219 9.45 4.39 -3.33
N HIS A 220 8.73 3.87 -4.32
CA HIS A 220 8.28 4.63 -5.48
C HIS A 220 7.30 5.74 -5.07
N SER A 221 6.35 5.47 -4.20
CA SER A 221 5.47 6.51 -3.65
C SER A 221 6.26 7.64 -2.95
N GLN A 222 7.31 7.29 -2.21
CA GLN A 222 8.20 8.29 -1.62
C GLN A 222 9.01 9.07 -2.67
N GLN A 223 9.37 8.44 -3.79
CA GLN A 223 10.02 9.13 -4.91
C GLN A 223 9.07 10.16 -5.53
N TRP A 224 7.80 9.78 -5.76
CA TRP A 224 6.74 10.71 -6.19
C TRP A 224 6.57 11.90 -5.26
N ALA A 225 6.52 11.65 -3.95
CA ALA A 225 6.40 12.70 -2.95
C ALA A 225 7.57 13.71 -2.98
N ARG A 226 8.79 13.25 -3.34
CA ARG A 226 9.97 14.13 -3.46
C ARG A 226 10.01 14.91 -4.77
N MET A 227 9.57 14.31 -5.87
CA MET A 227 9.66 14.92 -7.21
C MET A 227 8.46 15.81 -7.53
N GLY A 228 7.30 15.52 -6.94
CA GLY A 228 6.03 16.15 -7.28
C GLY A 228 5.52 15.75 -8.67
N TYR A 229 4.21 15.92 -8.88
CA TYR A 229 3.52 15.51 -10.12
C TYR A 229 4.19 16.06 -11.40
N LEU A 230 4.53 17.35 -11.41
CA LEU A 230 5.15 18.01 -12.57
C LEU A 230 6.63 17.63 -12.76
N GLY A 231 7.39 17.44 -11.68
CA GLY A 231 8.78 16.99 -11.76
C GLY A 231 8.88 15.58 -12.33
N PHE A 232 7.87 14.75 -12.08
CA PHE A 232 7.78 13.42 -12.69
C PHE A 232 7.31 13.48 -14.15
N ILE A 233 6.34 14.32 -14.51
CA ILE A 233 5.96 14.52 -15.92
C ILE A 233 7.14 15.02 -16.76
N ASP A 234 7.99 15.90 -16.23
CA ASP A 234 9.19 16.36 -16.94
C ASP A 234 10.24 15.23 -17.12
N ALA A 235 10.41 14.38 -16.11
CA ALA A 235 11.19 13.14 -16.22
C ALA A 235 10.57 12.14 -17.23
N TYR A 236 9.24 12.13 -17.36
CA TYR A 236 8.46 11.30 -18.29
C TYR A 236 8.59 11.75 -19.75
N VAL A 237 8.37 13.03 -20.03
CA VAL A 237 8.39 13.60 -21.38
C VAL A 237 9.79 13.56 -22.00
N THR A 238 10.85 13.55 -21.20
CA THR A 238 12.24 13.44 -21.68
C THR A 238 12.66 12.01 -22.04
N GLY A 239 11.73 11.05 -22.10
CA GLY A 239 11.95 9.71 -22.65
C GLY A 239 12.65 8.74 -21.70
N LYS A 240 12.79 9.08 -20.42
CA LYS A 240 13.46 8.23 -19.42
C LYS A 240 12.55 7.17 -18.79
N VAL A 241 11.23 7.19 -19.03
CA VAL A 241 10.29 6.38 -18.23
C VAL A 241 10.13 4.91 -18.65
N ILE A 242 10.26 4.57 -19.94
CA ILE A 242 10.31 3.14 -20.32
C ILE A 242 11.57 2.49 -19.72
N GLU A 243 12.67 3.25 -19.64
CA GLU A 243 13.87 2.81 -18.91
C GLU A 243 13.70 2.86 -17.38
N ILE A 244 12.84 3.73 -16.81
CA ILE A 244 12.65 3.85 -15.35
C ILE A 244 12.19 2.56 -14.70
N PHE A 245 11.36 1.75 -15.36
CA PHE A 245 10.86 0.48 -14.81
C PHE A 245 11.67 -0.75 -15.25
N THR A 246 12.78 -0.55 -15.99
CA THR A 246 13.72 -1.61 -16.37
C THR A 246 15.19 -1.13 -16.29
N ASP A 247 15.90 -1.55 -15.23
CA ASP A 247 17.34 -1.29 -14.96
C ASP A 247 17.74 0.18 -14.67
N HIS A 248 16.80 1.02 -14.25
CA HIS A 248 17.07 2.41 -13.84
C HIS A 248 17.58 2.53 -12.39
N PRO A 249 18.33 3.61 -12.03
CA PRO A 249 18.73 3.89 -10.66
C PRO A 249 17.57 3.94 -9.64
N MET A 250 16.36 4.28 -10.09
CA MET A 250 15.18 4.41 -9.22
C MET A 250 14.63 3.06 -8.76
N GLU A 251 14.66 2.03 -9.61
CA GLU A 251 14.32 0.64 -9.28
C GLU A 251 15.32 0.05 -8.30
N LYS A 252 16.61 0.30 -8.53
CA LYS A 252 17.69 -0.07 -7.60
C LYS A 252 17.47 0.59 -6.23
N ASP A 253 17.17 1.88 -6.21
CA ASP A 253 16.86 2.59 -4.97
C ASP A 253 15.56 2.13 -4.29
N ALA A 254 14.65 1.45 -5.01
CA ALA A 254 13.41 0.87 -4.48
C ALA A 254 13.59 -0.56 -3.95
N GLY A 255 14.68 -1.26 -4.30
CA GLY A 255 15.04 -2.59 -3.78
C GLY A 255 14.64 -3.74 -4.72
N LEU A 256 14.48 -4.94 -4.15
CA LEU A 256 14.32 -6.22 -4.86
C LEU A 256 15.55 -6.61 -5.71
N HIS A 257 16.75 -6.26 -5.25
CA HIS A 257 18.00 -6.52 -5.97
C HIS A 257 18.32 -8.01 -6.14
N ASP A 258 17.71 -8.89 -5.34
CA ASP A 258 17.79 -10.34 -5.47
C ASP A 258 17.08 -10.87 -6.72
N GLY A 259 16.50 -9.98 -7.53
CA GLY A 259 15.77 -10.33 -8.74
C GLY A 259 14.33 -10.70 -8.43
N GLY A 260 13.72 -10.08 -7.41
CA GLY A 260 12.36 -10.39 -6.94
C GLY A 260 11.26 -10.37 -8.01
N TYR A 261 11.46 -9.73 -9.17
CA TYR A 261 10.55 -9.76 -10.31
C TYR A 261 10.88 -10.81 -11.40
N ARG A 262 11.94 -11.60 -11.24
CA ARG A 262 12.42 -12.60 -12.23
C ARG A 262 11.97 -14.02 -11.93
#